data_AF-A0AAV9G9X1-F1
#
_entry.id   AF-A0AAV9G9X1-F1
#
_cell.length_a   1.000
_cell.length_b   1.000
_cell.length_c   1.000
_cell.angle_alpha   90.00
_cell.angle_beta   90.00
_cell.angle_gamma   90.00
#
_symmetry.space_group_name_H-M   'P 1'
#
loop_
_entity.id
_entity.type
_entity.pdbx_description
1 polymer ?
#
loop_
_entity_poly.entity_id
_entity_poly.type
_entity_poly.pdbx_seq_one_letter_code
_entity_poly.pdbx_strand_id
1 'polypeptide(L)'
;MGSWTQLLVTAALITAASQADARPSVTARQVEPPAQFTANPRVGPGGTRFKDSPHFRIYGATNDAVADGAIAMLEAAYTCFVDDLGWRSPGLSFRAFESTNGPWNKVNVYQVDSLPGAAANAPTDLNLGLAWLNVVKTYMTEPSVVVHEFGHVLTYAAGPPGWIDQQNTGAVWESIANFVSDTYLTSSRCARARAKFNQKEGNTLIDLKKSISDSFQVIVDGTRDTGNYYQAWPFFTYLLNDPDNTTANIFPQIWTKYRKDSNETPLHVIERIVAPVKIQTVIARYWARMAFLDIRHPKAQAAFNSQRRNLNYANWDSQGNGRYRVKGARRPRYMGANITPLKGTGNIVVNVTANMAFTATLAVKGANGVVRYVDMPGGNGQTNVASGEEAMLVVVNTPANLIMFDPFKLTAEANNGVDYQVQLTGATI
;
A
#
# COMPACT_ATOMS: atom_id res chain seq x y z
N MET A 1 37.22 43.34 -61.32
CA MET A 1 35.98 43.16 -60.53
C MET A 1 36.37 42.52 -59.20
N GLY A 2 36.24 43.29 -58.11
CA GLY A 2 36.10 42.85 -56.71
C GLY A 2 37.14 41.92 -56.07
N SER A 3 38.17 42.49 -55.44
CA SER A 3 38.97 41.82 -54.40
C SER A 3 38.21 41.83 -53.07
N TRP A 4 38.20 40.70 -52.34
CA TRP A 4 37.95 40.71 -50.89
C TRP A 4 38.94 39.80 -50.15
N THR A 5 39.55 40.46 -49.19
CA THR A 5 40.65 40.13 -48.28
C THR A 5 40.26 39.01 -47.32
N GLN A 6 41.17 38.05 -47.11
CA GLN A 6 41.08 37.09 -46.00
C GLN A 6 41.36 37.81 -44.67
N LEU A 7 40.41 37.79 -43.75
CA LEU A 7 40.60 38.17 -42.35
C LEU A 7 40.87 36.90 -41.52
N LEU A 8 42.10 36.76 -41.03
CA LEU A 8 42.47 35.83 -39.97
C LEU A 8 42.01 36.41 -38.63
N VAL A 9 41.02 35.79 -37.99
CA VAL A 9 40.65 36.06 -36.59
C VAL A 9 41.27 34.98 -35.72
N THR A 10 42.34 35.33 -35.02
CA THR A 10 42.96 34.51 -33.99
C THR A 10 42.16 34.68 -32.69
N ALA A 11 41.26 33.73 -32.39
CA ALA A 11 40.59 33.68 -31.09
C ALA A 11 41.50 32.98 -30.07
N ALA A 12 42.05 33.74 -29.13
CA ALA A 12 42.77 33.22 -27.97
C ALA A 12 41.78 32.54 -27.02
N LEU A 13 41.88 31.21 -26.88
CA LEU A 13 41.21 30.43 -25.84
C LEU A 13 41.91 30.69 -24.50
N ILE A 14 41.31 31.55 -23.68
CA ILE A 14 41.66 31.66 -22.25
C ILE A 14 40.94 30.50 -21.54
N THR A 15 41.67 29.40 -21.28
CA THR A 15 41.24 28.38 -20.33
C THR A 15 41.40 28.92 -18.91
N ALA A 16 40.32 29.47 -18.35
CA ALA A 16 40.23 29.69 -16.90
C ALA A 16 40.07 28.32 -16.23
N ALA A 17 41.16 27.79 -15.68
CA ALA A 17 41.10 26.66 -14.76
C ALA A 17 40.44 27.14 -13.46
N SER A 18 39.14 26.88 -13.30
CA SER A 18 38.50 26.94 -12.00
C SER A 18 39.05 25.79 -11.15
N GLN A 19 40.01 26.11 -10.27
CA GLN A 19 40.30 25.27 -9.11
C GLN A 19 39.06 25.32 -8.21
N ALA A 20 38.13 24.39 -8.45
CA ALA A 20 37.11 24.07 -7.47
C ALA A 20 37.83 23.41 -6.29
N ASP A 21 37.94 24.15 -5.18
CA ASP A 21 38.29 23.60 -3.88
C ASP A 21 37.29 22.48 -3.54
N ALA A 22 37.68 21.24 -3.83
CA ALA A 22 36.99 20.05 -3.37
C ALA A 22 37.21 19.96 -1.86
N ARG A 23 36.40 20.67 -1.09
CA ARG A 23 36.28 20.42 0.34
C ARG A 23 35.90 18.94 0.51
N PRO A 24 36.65 18.17 1.31
CA PRO A 24 36.23 16.80 1.63
C PRO A 24 34.85 16.89 2.26
N SER A 25 33.86 16.28 1.60
CA SER A 25 32.55 16.08 2.19
C SER A 25 32.74 15.13 3.37
N VAL A 26 32.78 15.67 4.58
CA VAL A 26 32.72 14.89 5.81
C VAL A 26 31.35 14.23 5.82
N THR A 27 31.28 13.03 5.26
CA THR A 27 30.11 12.17 5.39
C THR A 27 30.03 11.80 6.86
N ALA A 28 29.11 12.42 7.59
CA ALA A 28 28.88 12.10 8.99
C ALA A 28 28.68 10.58 9.10
N ARG A 29 29.51 9.92 9.92
CA ARG A 29 29.45 8.47 10.12
C ARG A 29 28.08 8.13 10.70
N GLN A 30 27.24 7.44 9.93
CA GLN A 30 26.01 6.86 10.47
C GLN A 30 26.38 5.89 11.58
N VAL A 31 25.82 6.10 12.77
CA VAL A 31 26.02 5.22 13.92
C VAL A 31 25.15 3.98 13.71
N GLU A 32 25.76 2.80 13.78
CA GLU A 32 25.02 1.54 13.74
C GLU A 32 24.07 1.46 14.95
N PRO A 33 22.81 0.99 14.79
CA PRO A 33 21.90 0.82 15.92
C PRO A 33 22.52 -0.09 16.99
N PRO A 34 22.42 0.24 18.28
CA PRO A 34 22.94 -0.62 19.33
C PRO A 34 22.12 -1.92 19.41
N ALA A 35 22.76 -3.05 19.71
CA ALA A 35 22.09 -4.35 19.86
C ALA A 35 21.03 -4.39 20.99
N GLN A 36 21.05 -3.41 21.89
CA GLN A 36 20.06 -3.21 22.95
C GLN A 36 19.68 -1.74 22.99
N PHE A 37 18.39 -1.45 22.84
CA PHE A 37 17.91 -0.07 22.95
C PHE A 37 17.71 0.31 24.41
N THR A 38 17.78 1.61 24.69
CA THR A 38 17.61 2.14 26.05
C THR A 38 16.12 2.17 26.38
N ALA A 39 15.74 1.67 27.56
CA ALA A 39 14.37 1.80 27.99
C ALA A 39 14.02 3.25 28.33
N ASN A 40 12.83 3.69 27.95
CA ASN A 40 12.35 5.04 28.26
C ASN A 40 10.98 4.96 28.96
N PRO A 41 10.96 4.86 30.31
CA PRO A 41 9.72 4.71 31.07
C PRO A 41 8.84 5.97 31.08
N ARG A 42 9.30 7.07 30.46
CA ARG A 42 8.52 8.31 30.33
C ARG A 42 7.53 8.29 29.16
N VAL A 43 7.66 7.32 28.24
CA VAL A 43 6.75 7.18 27.09
C VAL A 43 5.57 6.30 27.47
N GLY A 44 4.38 6.90 27.57
CA GLY A 44 3.16 6.23 28.03
C GLY A 44 3.01 6.20 29.57
N PRO A 45 2.12 5.36 30.12
CA PRO A 45 1.77 5.39 31.55
C PRO A 45 2.87 4.97 32.53
N GLY A 46 3.93 4.31 32.05
CA GLY A 46 4.99 3.76 32.89
C GLY A 46 4.56 2.53 33.71
N GLY A 47 5.35 2.18 34.72
CA GLY A 47 5.08 1.03 35.58
C GLY A 47 6.37 0.41 36.13
N THR A 48 6.22 -0.45 37.14
CA THR A 48 7.35 -1.11 37.83
C THR A 48 7.49 -2.58 37.48
N ARG A 49 6.42 -3.21 36.97
CA ARG A 49 6.42 -4.60 36.49
C ARG A 49 6.53 -4.61 34.96
N PHE A 50 7.70 -5.01 34.46
CA PHE A 50 7.96 -5.10 33.04
C PHE A 50 8.91 -6.24 32.68
N LYS A 51 8.92 -6.62 31.40
CA LYS A 51 9.91 -7.52 30.79
C LYS A 51 10.50 -6.87 29.56
N ASP A 52 11.82 -6.93 29.43
CA ASP A 52 12.57 -6.32 28.33
C ASP A 52 12.99 -7.35 27.28
N SER A 53 13.14 -6.85 26.07
CA SER A 53 13.76 -7.49 24.89
C SER A 53 14.64 -6.43 24.19
N PRO A 54 15.51 -6.77 23.22
CA PRO A 54 16.35 -5.80 22.51
C PRO A 54 15.68 -4.47 22.17
N HIS A 55 14.50 -4.52 21.57
CA HIS A 55 13.79 -3.37 21.01
C HIS A 55 12.50 -3.01 21.75
N PHE A 56 11.98 -3.88 22.63
CA PHE A 56 10.68 -3.66 23.29
C PHE A 56 10.75 -3.82 24.80
N ARG A 57 9.86 -3.09 25.48
CA ARG A 57 9.53 -3.25 26.90
C ARG A 57 8.05 -3.53 27.08
N ILE A 58 7.70 -4.68 27.66
CA ILE A 58 6.32 -5.07 27.93
C ILE A 58 5.98 -4.79 29.39
N TYR A 59 4.99 -3.95 29.64
CA TYR A 59 4.48 -3.58 30.96
C TYR A 59 3.22 -4.34 31.33
N GLY A 60 3.11 -4.73 32.61
CA GLY A 60 1.86 -5.20 33.19
C GLY A 60 1.34 -6.53 32.64
N ALA A 61 2.12 -7.27 31.86
CA ALA A 61 1.73 -8.57 31.33
C ALA A 61 1.23 -9.49 32.44
N THR A 62 0.17 -10.25 32.15
CA THR A 62 -0.48 -11.12 33.15
C THR A 62 0.51 -12.09 33.80
N ASN A 63 1.38 -12.68 32.99
CA ASN A 63 2.48 -13.54 33.42
C ASN A 63 3.62 -13.47 32.38
N ASP A 64 4.73 -14.12 32.69
CA ASP A 64 5.92 -14.14 31.84
C ASP A 64 5.68 -14.78 30.48
N ALA A 65 4.84 -15.82 30.39
CA ALA A 65 4.54 -16.47 29.12
C ALA A 65 3.82 -15.53 28.14
N VAL A 66 2.92 -14.67 28.65
CA VAL A 66 2.28 -13.62 27.83
C VAL A 66 3.30 -12.58 27.39
N ALA A 67 4.19 -12.14 28.28
CA ALA A 67 5.25 -11.20 27.93
C ALA A 67 6.21 -11.78 26.88
N ASP A 68 6.60 -13.04 27.02
CA ASP A 68 7.50 -13.74 26.10
C ASP A 68 6.86 -13.95 24.73
N GLY A 69 5.57 -14.30 24.69
CA GLY A 69 4.81 -14.38 23.45
C GLY A 69 4.74 -13.04 22.72
N ALA A 70 4.46 -11.95 23.45
CA ALA A 70 4.41 -10.60 22.90
C ALA A 70 5.79 -10.16 22.37
N ILE A 71 6.86 -10.39 23.15
CA ILE A 71 8.24 -10.10 22.76
C ILE A 71 8.63 -10.86 21.50
N ALA A 72 8.42 -12.18 21.45
CA ALA A 72 8.85 -12.99 20.32
C ALA A 72 8.17 -12.55 19.01
N MET A 73 6.89 -12.20 19.07
CA MET A 73 6.14 -11.66 17.95
C MET A 73 6.63 -10.27 17.52
N LEU A 74 6.82 -9.34 18.46
CA LEU A 74 7.24 -7.98 18.16
C LEU A 74 8.69 -7.91 17.66
N GLU A 75 9.60 -8.71 18.22
CA GLU A 75 10.97 -8.84 17.72
C GLU A 75 11.00 -9.47 16.32
N ALA A 76 10.12 -10.42 16.02
CA ALA A 76 9.96 -10.94 14.66
C ALA A 76 9.44 -9.88 13.69
N ALA A 77 8.44 -9.08 14.10
CA ALA A 77 7.93 -7.98 13.28
C ALA A 77 9.00 -6.91 13.06
N TYR A 78 9.74 -6.53 14.11
CA TYR A 78 10.87 -5.60 14.02
C TYR A 78 11.93 -6.11 13.04
N THR A 79 12.38 -7.36 13.18
CA THR A 79 13.36 -7.93 12.25
C THR A 79 12.81 -7.95 10.81
N CYS A 80 11.52 -8.25 10.59
CA CYS A 80 11.00 -8.18 9.22
C CYS A 80 11.01 -6.75 8.66
N PHE A 81 10.39 -5.78 9.34
CA PHE A 81 10.18 -4.46 8.75
C PHE A 81 11.42 -3.58 8.81
N VAL A 82 12.13 -3.60 9.94
CA VAL A 82 13.29 -2.72 10.16
C VAL A 82 14.55 -3.35 9.60
N ASP A 83 14.91 -4.57 10.03
CA ASP A 83 16.17 -5.19 9.63
C ASP A 83 16.13 -5.68 8.18
N ASP A 84 15.07 -6.41 7.79
CA ASP A 84 15.00 -7.09 6.50
C ASP A 84 14.47 -6.18 5.38
N LEU A 85 13.49 -5.32 5.67
CA LEU A 85 12.86 -4.41 4.70
C LEU A 85 13.39 -2.96 4.77
N GLY A 86 14.28 -2.65 5.72
CA GLY A 86 14.97 -1.37 5.79
C GLY A 86 14.07 -0.19 6.18
N TRP A 87 12.97 -0.43 6.90
CA TRP A 87 12.15 0.65 7.42
C TRP A 87 12.88 1.39 8.54
N ARG A 88 12.56 2.67 8.74
CA ARG A 88 13.14 3.43 9.84
C ARG A 88 12.71 2.83 11.17
N SER A 89 13.66 2.62 12.06
CA SER A 89 13.39 2.01 13.35
C SER A 89 12.48 2.87 14.22
N PRO A 90 11.48 2.26 14.89
CA PRO A 90 10.61 2.92 15.85
C PRO A 90 11.28 3.29 17.16
N GLY A 91 12.53 2.88 17.39
CA GLY A 91 13.28 3.34 18.55
C GLY A 91 13.81 4.77 18.41
N LEU A 92 13.74 5.35 17.22
CA LEU A 92 14.16 6.72 16.97
C LEU A 92 12.98 7.68 17.00
N SER A 93 13.18 8.84 17.63
CA SER A 93 12.16 9.90 17.65
C SER A 93 11.78 10.35 16.24
N PHE A 94 10.48 10.46 15.94
CA PHE A 94 10.00 10.99 14.67
C PHE A 94 10.30 12.50 14.51
N ARG A 95 10.61 13.19 15.61
CA ARG A 95 11.10 14.58 15.55
C ARG A 95 12.53 14.70 15.03
N ALA A 96 13.31 13.62 15.11
CA ALA A 96 14.68 13.54 14.61
C ALA A 96 14.73 12.75 13.30
N PHE A 97 13.81 13.00 12.37
CA PHE A 97 13.68 12.21 11.13
C PHE A 97 14.92 12.31 10.21
N GLU A 98 15.63 13.45 10.22
CA GLU A 98 16.86 13.66 9.45
C GLU A 98 18.08 12.93 10.03
N SER A 99 17.96 12.40 11.26
CA SER A 99 19.04 11.72 11.97
C SER A 99 18.68 10.26 12.24
N THR A 100 19.65 9.39 12.00
CA THR A 100 19.61 7.98 12.40
C THR A 100 20.55 7.69 13.57
N ASN A 101 21.11 8.70 14.23
CA ASN A 101 22.20 8.54 15.20
C ASN A 101 21.73 8.29 16.65
N GLY A 102 20.44 8.03 16.87
CA GLY A 102 19.87 7.90 18.22
C GLY A 102 19.45 9.24 18.85
N PRO A 103 19.08 9.24 20.15
CA PRO A 103 19.05 8.08 21.04
C PRO A 103 18.04 7.02 20.59
N TRP A 104 18.39 5.74 20.79
CA TRP A 104 17.58 4.58 20.44
C TRP A 104 16.82 4.10 21.68
N ASN A 105 15.48 4.16 21.61
CA ASN A 105 14.59 3.86 22.71
C ASN A 105 13.84 2.55 22.46
N LYS A 106 13.64 1.73 23.49
CA LYS A 106 12.70 0.61 23.38
C LYS A 106 11.28 1.13 23.13
N VAL A 107 10.50 0.43 22.30
CA VAL A 107 9.06 0.68 22.18
C VAL A 107 8.37 0.07 23.39
N ASN A 108 7.58 0.89 24.10
CA ASN A 108 6.82 0.43 25.26
C ASN A 108 5.49 -0.20 24.80
N VAL A 109 5.11 -1.29 25.44
CA VAL A 109 3.85 -2.00 25.21
C VAL A 109 3.17 -2.22 26.55
N TYR A 110 1.95 -1.74 26.72
CA TYR A 110 1.20 -1.83 27.97
C TYR A 110 0.03 -2.80 27.81
N GLN A 111 0.01 -3.85 28.63
CA GLN A 111 -1.21 -4.64 28.79
C GLN A 111 -2.23 -3.81 29.58
N VAL A 112 -3.42 -3.60 29.02
CA VAL A 112 -4.52 -2.88 29.65
C VAL A 112 -5.75 -3.78 29.81
N ASP A 113 -6.64 -3.45 30.75
CA ASP A 113 -7.84 -4.25 31.01
C ASP A 113 -8.91 -4.07 29.93
N SER A 114 -9.08 -2.84 29.43
CA SER A 114 -10.02 -2.54 28.36
C SER A 114 -9.64 -1.28 27.59
N LEU A 115 -10.11 -1.20 26.33
CA LEU A 115 -10.10 0.00 25.50
C LEU A 115 -11.49 0.11 24.86
N PRO A 116 -12.22 1.22 25.05
CA PRO A 116 -13.55 1.38 24.46
C PRO A 116 -13.50 1.27 22.94
N GLY A 117 -14.13 0.23 22.38
CA GLY A 117 -14.27 0.03 20.93
C GLY A 117 -13.00 -0.40 20.20
N ALA A 118 -11.94 -0.83 20.90
CA ALA A 118 -10.69 -1.26 20.29
C ALA A 118 -10.04 -2.44 21.02
N ALA A 119 -9.31 -3.28 20.28
CA ALA A 119 -8.51 -4.37 20.85
C ALA A 119 -7.13 -3.89 21.34
N ALA A 120 -6.61 -2.85 20.70
CA ALA A 120 -5.36 -2.19 21.00
C ALA A 120 -5.39 -0.76 20.42
N ASN A 121 -4.41 0.07 20.76
CA ASN A 121 -4.14 1.34 20.07
C ASN A 121 -2.64 1.70 20.15
N ALA A 122 -2.21 2.62 19.28
CA ALA A 122 -0.83 3.12 19.23
C ALA A 122 -0.75 4.64 19.47
N PRO A 123 -0.81 5.14 20.72
CA PRO A 123 -0.70 6.56 20.98
C PRO A 123 0.73 7.08 20.81
N THR A 124 0.89 8.40 20.83
CA THR A 124 2.17 9.09 20.70
C THR A 124 2.45 10.04 21.85
N ASP A 125 3.72 10.10 22.27
CA ASP A 125 4.24 11.16 23.10
C ASP A 125 4.76 12.24 22.15
N LEU A 126 3.96 13.28 21.96
CA LEU A 126 4.30 14.36 21.05
C LEU A 126 5.53 15.13 21.51
N ASN A 127 5.90 15.15 22.78
CA ASN A 127 7.08 15.88 23.24
C ASN A 127 8.36 15.10 22.92
N LEU A 128 8.38 13.81 23.20
CA LEU A 128 9.51 12.93 22.95
C LEU A 128 9.60 12.47 21.48
N GLY A 129 8.49 12.56 20.76
CA GLY A 129 8.38 12.08 19.38
C GLY A 129 8.44 10.57 19.29
N LEU A 130 7.85 9.85 20.25
CA LEU A 130 7.88 8.38 20.31
C LEU A 130 6.46 7.84 20.44
N ALA A 131 6.18 6.70 19.81
CA ALA A 131 4.91 6.00 19.93
C ALA A 131 5.04 4.81 20.90
N TRP A 132 3.92 4.39 21.48
CA TRP A 132 3.82 3.19 22.31
C TRP A 132 2.54 2.43 21.98
N LEU A 133 2.39 1.22 22.53
CA LEU A 133 1.20 0.39 22.33
C LEU A 133 0.43 0.23 23.64
N ASN A 134 -0.90 0.34 23.60
CA ASN A 134 -1.76 -0.27 24.61
C ASN A 134 -2.48 -1.46 23.98
N VAL A 135 -2.49 -2.60 24.65
CA VAL A 135 -3.10 -3.83 24.13
C VAL A 135 -3.99 -4.43 25.21
N VAL A 136 -5.25 -4.68 24.88
CA VAL A 136 -6.17 -5.34 25.81
C VAL A 136 -5.68 -6.75 26.09
N LYS A 137 -5.70 -7.16 27.37
CA LYS A 137 -5.14 -8.42 27.88
C LYS A 137 -5.34 -9.66 26.98
N THR A 138 -6.54 -9.86 26.46
CA THR A 138 -6.88 -11.02 25.63
C THR A 138 -6.11 -11.06 24.30
N TYR A 139 -5.61 -9.92 23.81
CA TYR A 139 -4.95 -9.79 22.50
C TYR A 139 -3.44 -9.63 22.57
N MET A 140 -2.83 -9.69 23.76
CA MET A 140 -1.37 -9.48 23.96
C MET A 140 -0.48 -10.34 23.07
N THR A 141 -0.96 -11.51 22.65
CA THR A 141 -0.23 -12.45 21.79
C THR A 141 -0.98 -12.75 20.50
N GLU A 142 -1.88 -11.86 20.08
CA GLU A 142 -2.63 -11.97 18.83
C GLU A 142 -1.93 -11.13 17.74
N PRO A 143 -1.21 -11.76 16.78
CA PRO A 143 -0.41 -11.00 15.83
C PRO A 143 -1.24 -10.13 14.90
N SER A 144 -2.46 -10.54 14.56
CA SER A 144 -3.33 -9.71 13.73
C SER A 144 -3.63 -8.35 14.36
N VAL A 145 -3.64 -8.27 15.70
CA VAL A 145 -3.88 -7.04 16.49
C VAL A 145 -2.58 -6.32 16.81
N VAL A 146 -1.63 -7.00 17.45
CA VAL A 146 -0.45 -6.30 17.98
C VAL A 146 0.49 -5.82 16.87
N VAL A 147 0.63 -6.60 15.78
CA VAL A 147 1.46 -6.18 14.64
C VAL A 147 0.76 -5.12 13.79
N HIS A 148 -0.58 -5.09 13.79
CA HIS A 148 -1.34 -3.98 13.22
C HIS A 148 -0.99 -2.67 13.94
N GLU A 149 -1.08 -2.62 15.27
CA GLU A 149 -0.72 -1.42 16.02
C GLU A 149 0.77 -1.09 15.90
N PHE A 150 1.64 -2.09 15.86
CA PHE A 150 3.05 -1.86 15.58
C PHE A 150 3.27 -1.22 14.20
N GLY A 151 2.39 -1.50 13.22
CA GLY A 151 2.33 -0.79 11.95
C GLY A 151 2.14 0.72 12.10
N HIS A 152 1.32 1.17 13.03
CA HIS A 152 1.19 2.60 13.35
C HIS A 152 2.47 3.17 13.98
N VAL A 153 3.10 2.43 14.90
CA VAL A 153 4.39 2.84 15.48
C VAL A 153 5.46 2.97 14.40
N LEU A 154 5.50 2.01 13.46
CA LEU A 154 6.40 2.03 12.31
C LEU A 154 6.15 3.23 11.39
N THR A 155 4.89 3.58 11.10
CA THR A 155 4.59 4.73 10.23
C THR A 155 4.87 6.06 10.91
N TYR A 156 4.62 6.19 12.23
CA TYR A 156 5.11 7.32 13.01
C TYR A 156 6.64 7.42 12.92
N ALA A 157 7.35 6.30 13.00
CA ALA A 157 8.81 6.31 12.91
C ALA A 157 9.33 6.61 11.50
N ALA A 158 8.63 6.16 10.45
CA ALA A 158 9.06 6.25 9.06
C ALA A 158 8.87 7.64 8.44
N GLY A 159 7.96 8.44 8.99
CA GLY A 159 7.59 9.74 8.43
C GLY A 159 8.56 10.87 8.79
N PRO A 160 9.11 11.63 7.81
CA PRO A 160 9.31 13.06 8.01
C PRO A 160 7.96 13.73 8.39
N PRO A 161 7.92 15.02 8.77
CA PRO A 161 6.66 15.78 8.97
C PRO A 161 5.75 15.83 7.71
N GLY A 162 6.08 15.12 6.64
CA GLY A 162 5.25 14.95 5.45
C GLY A 162 4.24 13.78 5.52
N TRP A 163 4.48 12.74 6.32
CA TRP A 163 3.50 11.64 6.47
C TRP A 163 2.51 11.91 7.60
N ILE A 164 3.07 12.33 8.74
CA ILE A 164 2.36 12.61 9.99
C ILE A 164 1.81 14.04 9.91
N ASP A 165 0.75 14.34 10.66
CA ASP A 165 0.10 15.67 10.72
C ASP A 165 -0.48 16.14 9.38
N GLN A 166 -0.88 15.20 8.51
CA GLN A 166 -1.65 15.48 7.29
C GLN A 166 -3.01 14.79 7.35
N GLN A 167 -4.07 15.52 7.04
CA GLN A 167 -5.43 14.97 7.03
C GLN A 167 -5.56 13.83 6.02
N ASN A 168 -4.99 14.00 4.82
CA ASN A 168 -5.19 13.08 3.71
C ASN A 168 -4.43 11.76 3.83
N THR A 169 -3.35 11.71 4.62
CA THR A 169 -2.67 10.46 4.96
C THR A 169 -3.46 9.64 5.98
N GLY A 170 -4.27 10.32 6.80
CA GLY A 170 -5.17 9.70 7.75
C GLY A 170 -6.08 8.65 7.11
N ALA A 171 -6.58 8.84 5.89
CA ALA A 171 -7.52 7.91 5.26
C ALA A 171 -6.94 6.53 4.89
N VAL A 172 -5.63 6.36 4.96
CA VAL A 172 -4.99 5.04 4.78
C VAL A 172 -4.30 4.55 6.04
N TRP A 173 -4.50 5.24 7.18
CA TRP A 173 -3.87 4.93 8.47
C TRP A 173 -4.09 3.47 8.87
N GLU A 174 -5.35 3.03 8.90
CA GLU A 174 -5.73 1.65 9.23
C GLU A 174 -5.37 0.66 8.13
N SER A 175 -5.54 1.05 6.86
CA SER A 175 -5.16 0.20 5.72
C SER A 175 -3.67 -0.13 5.74
N ILE A 176 -2.81 0.79 6.15
CA ILE A 176 -1.38 0.51 6.27
C ILE A 176 -1.09 -0.41 7.44
N ALA A 177 -1.72 -0.22 8.58
CA ALA A 177 -1.57 -1.13 9.71
C ALA A 177 -2.05 -2.56 9.37
N ASN A 178 -3.15 -2.70 8.62
CA ASN A 178 -3.56 -3.99 8.04
C ASN A 178 -2.55 -4.54 7.04
N PHE A 179 -1.96 -3.70 6.19
CA PHE A 179 -0.89 -4.13 5.27
C PHE A 179 0.33 -4.66 6.02
N VAL A 180 0.77 -3.97 7.09
CA VAL A 180 1.90 -4.42 7.94
C VAL A 180 1.56 -5.74 8.60
N SER A 181 0.39 -5.83 9.24
CA SER A 181 -0.07 -7.05 9.91
C SER A 181 -0.19 -8.25 8.95
N ASP A 182 -0.86 -8.07 7.81
CA ASP A 182 -1.02 -9.12 6.80
C ASP A 182 0.31 -9.54 6.16
N THR A 183 1.21 -8.57 5.88
CA THR A 183 2.56 -8.85 5.38
C THR A 183 3.35 -9.68 6.38
N TYR A 184 3.32 -9.31 7.67
CA TYR A 184 3.94 -10.08 8.73
C TYR A 184 3.37 -11.50 8.82
N LEU A 185 2.05 -11.65 8.72
CA LEU A 185 1.39 -12.95 8.86
C LEU A 185 1.67 -13.88 7.69
N THR A 186 1.72 -13.36 6.46
CA THR A 186 1.58 -14.18 5.25
C THR A 186 2.75 -14.09 4.27
N SER A 187 3.55 -13.02 4.32
CA SER A 187 4.60 -12.83 3.32
C SER A 187 5.79 -13.76 3.57
N SER A 188 6.38 -14.28 2.50
CA SER A 188 7.66 -14.99 2.55
C SER A 188 8.82 -14.07 2.97
N ARG A 189 8.69 -12.75 2.75
CA ARG A 189 9.68 -11.75 3.19
C ARG A 189 9.88 -11.76 4.70
N CYS A 190 8.81 -12.00 5.47
CA CYS A 190 8.88 -12.10 6.92
C CYS A 190 9.10 -13.54 7.43
N ALA A 191 9.23 -14.55 6.56
CA ALA A 191 9.32 -15.95 6.98
C ALA A 191 10.56 -16.24 7.82
N ARG A 192 11.72 -15.68 7.43
CA ARG A 192 12.97 -15.80 8.20
C ARG A 192 12.83 -15.20 9.59
N ALA A 193 12.30 -13.98 9.68
CA ALA A 193 12.09 -13.28 10.93
C ALA A 193 11.12 -14.07 11.84
N ARG A 194 9.99 -14.55 11.30
CA ARG A 194 9.06 -15.42 12.04
C ARG A 194 9.75 -16.67 12.57
N ALA A 195 10.50 -17.39 11.73
CA ALA A 195 11.20 -18.61 12.12
C ALA A 195 12.23 -18.37 13.24
N LYS A 196 12.98 -17.26 13.17
CA LYS A 196 13.98 -16.87 14.18
C LYS A 196 13.39 -16.76 15.60
N PHE A 197 12.12 -16.35 15.70
CA PHE A 197 11.44 -16.17 16.98
C PHE A 197 10.29 -17.16 17.19
N ASN A 198 10.33 -18.31 16.51
CA ASN A 198 9.34 -19.39 16.63
C ASN A 198 7.88 -18.96 16.39
N GLN A 199 7.67 -17.96 15.54
CA GLN A 199 6.36 -17.47 15.13
C GLN A 199 5.86 -18.25 13.91
N LYS A 200 4.55 -18.50 13.86
CA LYS A 200 3.91 -19.23 12.76
C LYS A 200 3.42 -18.26 11.69
N GLU A 201 3.36 -18.76 10.46
CA GLU A 201 2.58 -18.12 9.40
C GLU A 201 1.09 -18.12 9.78
N GLY A 202 0.37 -17.05 9.47
CA GLY A 202 -1.06 -16.93 9.74
C GLY A 202 -1.93 -16.95 8.49
N ASN A 203 -3.18 -16.55 8.68
CA ASN A 203 -4.13 -16.32 7.59
C ASN A 203 -4.09 -14.85 7.14
N THR A 204 -4.53 -14.60 5.92
CA THR A 204 -4.68 -13.24 5.41
C THR A 204 -5.85 -12.51 6.07
N LEU A 205 -5.74 -11.19 6.18
CA LEU A 205 -6.75 -10.27 6.70
C LEU A 205 -7.72 -9.77 5.60
N ILE A 206 -7.72 -10.40 4.43
CA ILE A 206 -8.43 -9.86 3.27
C ILE A 206 -9.95 -9.95 3.42
N ASP A 207 -10.62 -8.81 3.25
CA ASP A 207 -12.06 -8.75 3.06
C ASP A 207 -12.38 -8.74 1.57
N LEU A 208 -12.72 -9.91 1.02
CA LEU A 208 -13.04 -10.08 -0.40
C LEU A 208 -14.39 -9.46 -0.79
N LYS A 209 -15.32 -9.32 0.16
CA LYS A 209 -16.58 -8.64 -0.12
C LYS A 209 -16.28 -7.17 -0.39
N LYS A 210 -15.47 -6.53 0.45
CA LYS A 210 -15.07 -5.14 0.18
C LYS A 210 -14.14 -4.99 -1.02
N SER A 211 -13.03 -5.71 -1.04
CA SER A 211 -11.98 -5.51 -2.07
C SER A 211 -12.40 -5.94 -3.49
N ILE A 212 -13.34 -6.88 -3.65
CA ILE A 212 -13.84 -7.32 -4.97
C ILE A 212 -15.29 -6.90 -5.21
N SER A 213 -16.20 -7.14 -4.27
CA SER A 213 -17.63 -6.85 -4.50
C SER A 213 -17.94 -5.35 -4.45
N ASP A 214 -17.16 -4.58 -3.70
CA ASP A 214 -17.25 -3.12 -3.61
C ASP A 214 -16.06 -2.42 -4.31
N SER A 215 -15.38 -3.10 -5.25
CA SER A 215 -14.20 -2.56 -5.95
C SER A 215 -14.46 -1.23 -6.68
N PHE A 216 -15.72 -0.87 -6.91
CA PHE A 216 -16.12 0.36 -7.58
C PHE A 216 -16.02 1.61 -6.70
N GLN A 217 -15.80 1.45 -5.40
CA GLN A 217 -15.61 2.56 -4.46
C GLN A 217 -14.27 3.28 -4.69
N VAL A 218 -14.13 4.48 -4.11
CA VAL A 218 -12.87 5.24 -4.17
C VAL A 218 -11.77 4.48 -3.43
N ILE A 219 -10.59 4.32 -4.04
CA ILE A 219 -9.51 3.49 -3.44
C ILE A 219 -8.92 4.10 -2.16
N VAL A 220 -8.79 5.44 -2.12
CA VAL A 220 -8.41 6.21 -0.93
C VAL A 220 -9.65 6.87 -0.36
N ASP A 221 -10.35 6.15 0.51
CA ASP A 221 -11.59 6.59 1.15
C ASP A 221 -11.52 6.27 2.65
N GLY A 222 -11.40 7.33 3.45
CA GLY A 222 -11.28 7.25 4.90
C GLY A 222 -12.62 7.19 5.62
N THR A 223 -13.74 7.18 4.91
CA THR A 223 -15.07 7.13 5.52
C THR A 223 -15.21 5.82 6.32
N ARG A 224 -15.40 5.94 7.62
CA ARG A 224 -15.58 4.80 8.52
C ARG A 224 -16.79 3.95 8.09
N ASP A 225 -16.65 2.63 8.22
CA ASP A 225 -17.67 1.59 7.96
C ASP A 225 -18.16 1.43 6.51
N THR A 226 -18.14 2.49 5.70
CA THR A 226 -18.67 2.48 4.33
C THR A 226 -17.60 2.58 3.25
N GLY A 227 -16.51 3.29 3.53
CA GLY A 227 -15.36 3.47 2.64
C GLY A 227 -14.38 2.30 2.67
N ASN A 228 -13.16 2.54 2.17
CA ASN A 228 -12.07 1.56 2.09
C ASN A 228 -11.03 1.75 3.20
N TYR A 229 -11.42 2.31 4.34
CA TYR A 229 -10.52 2.77 5.40
C TYR A 229 -9.59 1.65 5.91
N TYR A 230 -10.11 0.43 6.07
CA TYR A 230 -9.33 -0.75 6.46
C TYR A 230 -8.96 -1.66 5.28
N GLN A 231 -9.63 -1.53 4.12
CA GLN A 231 -9.65 -2.54 3.06
C GLN A 231 -8.84 -2.16 1.81
N ALA A 232 -8.25 -0.95 1.76
CA ALA A 232 -7.39 -0.54 0.64
C ALA A 232 -6.01 -1.24 0.63
N TRP A 233 -5.67 -1.97 1.70
CA TRP A 233 -4.35 -2.57 1.91
C TRP A 233 -3.84 -3.53 0.81
N PRO A 234 -4.68 -4.28 0.05
CA PRO A 234 -4.18 -5.13 -1.03
C PRO A 234 -3.46 -4.33 -2.12
N PHE A 235 -3.76 -3.03 -2.28
CA PHE A 235 -3.00 -2.16 -3.16
C PHE A 235 -1.55 -2.02 -2.70
N PHE A 236 -1.28 -1.80 -1.41
CA PHE A 236 0.09 -1.73 -0.87
C PHE A 236 0.82 -3.07 -1.00
N THR A 237 0.12 -4.19 -0.88
CA THR A 237 0.69 -5.51 -1.16
C THR A 237 1.10 -5.65 -2.63
N TYR A 238 0.24 -5.24 -3.56
CA TYR A 238 0.56 -5.24 -4.98
C TYR A 238 1.82 -4.40 -5.27
N LEU A 239 1.91 -3.20 -4.69
CA LEU A 239 3.08 -2.34 -4.80
C LEU A 239 4.34 -3.01 -4.20
N LEU A 240 4.23 -3.66 -3.04
CA LEU A 240 5.36 -4.33 -2.40
C LEU A 240 5.86 -5.52 -3.23
N ASN A 241 4.94 -6.34 -3.73
CA ASN A 241 5.26 -7.59 -4.44
C ASN A 241 5.65 -7.38 -5.91
N ASP A 242 5.29 -6.22 -6.44
CA ASP A 242 5.62 -5.73 -7.78
C ASP A 242 5.47 -6.79 -8.88
N PRO A 243 4.27 -7.38 -9.06
CA PRO A 243 4.06 -8.42 -10.07
C PRO A 243 4.32 -7.96 -11.50
N ASP A 244 4.28 -6.65 -11.73
CA ASP A 244 4.42 -6.00 -13.03
C ASP A 244 5.76 -5.27 -13.21
N ASN A 245 6.68 -5.34 -12.23
CA ASN A 245 7.99 -4.68 -12.26
C ASN A 245 7.94 -3.15 -12.51
N THR A 246 6.95 -2.48 -11.91
CA THR A 246 6.70 -1.03 -12.04
C THR A 246 6.89 -0.25 -10.73
N THR A 247 7.08 -0.95 -9.61
CA THR A 247 6.98 -0.39 -8.25
C THR A 247 8.19 -0.78 -7.39
N ALA A 248 9.30 -1.13 -8.03
CA ALA A 248 10.55 -1.46 -7.36
C ALA A 248 10.96 -0.38 -6.33
N ASN A 249 11.38 -0.83 -5.15
CA ASN A 249 11.84 0.02 -4.04
C ASN A 249 10.80 1.02 -3.52
N ILE A 250 9.50 0.80 -3.75
CA ILE A 250 8.45 1.70 -3.27
C ILE A 250 8.41 1.82 -1.74
N PHE A 251 8.76 0.76 -1.02
CA PHE A 251 9.04 0.82 0.41
C PHE A 251 10.56 0.81 0.65
N PRO A 252 11.09 1.68 1.54
CA PRO A 252 10.38 2.63 2.40
C PRO A 252 10.08 4.00 1.75
N GLN A 253 10.34 4.19 0.45
CA GLN A 253 10.23 5.51 -0.21
C GLN A 253 8.86 6.19 -0.10
N ILE A 254 7.77 5.41 -0.07
CA ILE A 254 6.42 5.94 0.09
C ILE A 254 6.28 6.80 1.35
N TRP A 255 7.06 6.54 2.39
CA TRP A 255 7.07 7.33 3.63
C TRP A 255 7.92 8.59 3.50
N THR A 256 9.08 8.48 2.86
CA THR A 256 10.11 9.52 2.85
C THR A 256 9.93 10.55 1.74
N LYS A 257 9.09 10.28 0.75
CA LYS A 257 8.86 11.16 -0.41
C LYS A 257 7.64 12.08 -0.27
N TYR A 258 6.97 12.06 0.88
CA TYR A 258 5.96 13.06 1.20
C TYR A 258 6.57 14.45 1.29
N ARG A 259 5.88 15.43 0.71
CA ARG A 259 6.23 16.83 0.90
C ARG A 259 5.64 17.29 2.24
N LYS A 260 6.41 18.09 2.98
CA LYS A 260 5.94 18.70 4.22
C LYS A 260 4.75 19.62 3.89
N ASP A 261 3.72 19.59 4.72
CA ASP A 261 2.52 20.44 4.62
C ASP A 261 1.78 20.37 3.27
N SER A 262 1.97 19.29 2.47
CA SER A 262 1.34 19.17 1.15
C SER A 262 -0.10 18.68 1.20
N ASN A 263 -0.49 18.04 2.31
CA ASN A 263 -1.75 17.33 2.49
C ASN A 263 -2.07 16.40 1.30
N GLU A 264 -1.07 15.71 0.77
CA GLU A 264 -1.21 14.87 -0.42
C GLU A 264 -1.80 13.51 -0.04
N THR A 265 -2.60 12.91 -0.92
CA THR A 265 -2.95 11.48 -0.78
C THR A 265 -1.76 10.60 -1.16
N PRO A 266 -1.70 9.32 -0.72
CA PRO A 266 -0.64 8.38 -1.13
C PRO A 266 -0.47 8.26 -2.64
N LEU A 267 -1.53 8.48 -3.42
CA LEU A 267 -1.46 8.39 -4.87
C LEU A 267 -0.48 9.40 -5.48
N HIS A 268 -0.40 10.62 -4.92
CA HIS A 268 0.52 11.66 -5.41
C HIS A 268 1.98 11.31 -5.13
N VAL A 269 2.23 10.66 -3.99
CA VAL A 269 3.57 10.22 -3.61
C VAL A 269 4.00 9.04 -4.46
N ILE A 270 3.10 8.08 -4.66
CA ILE A 270 3.35 6.93 -5.54
C ILE A 270 3.60 7.40 -6.97
N GLU A 271 2.82 8.34 -7.51
CA GLU A 271 3.05 8.91 -8.84
C GLU A 271 4.47 9.47 -9.00
N ARG A 272 4.99 10.17 -7.99
CA ARG A 272 6.37 10.65 -8.02
C ARG A 272 7.41 9.54 -7.97
N ILE A 273 7.14 8.46 -7.23
CA ILE A 273 8.08 7.34 -7.08
C ILE A 273 8.16 6.50 -8.35
N VAL A 274 7.00 6.23 -8.97
CA VAL A 274 6.90 5.30 -10.12
C VAL A 274 7.14 5.99 -11.47
N ALA A 275 7.40 7.30 -11.47
CA ALA A 275 7.73 8.05 -12.68
C ALA A 275 8.89 7.38 -13.47
N PRO A 276 8.81 7.29 -14.81
CA PRO A 276 7.85 7.97 -15.69
C PRO A 276 6.50 7.25 -15.88
N VAL A 277 6.26 6.11 -15.20
CA VAL A 277 4.97 5.44 -15.25
C VAL A 277 3.93 6.30 -14.53
N LYS A 278 2.74 6.42 -15.11
CA LYS A 278 1.62 7.12 -14.47
C LYS A 278 0.98 6.25 -13.40
N ILE A 279 0.55 6.85 -12.29
CA ILE A 279 -0.20 6.16 -11.24
C ILE A 279 -1.48 5.50 -11.74
N GLN A 280 -2.14 6.09 -12.75
CA GLN A 280 -3.29 5.51 -13.44
C GLN A 280 -2.97 4.14 -14.02
N THR A 281 -1.79 3.97 -14.63
CA THR A 281 -1.33 2.68 -15.18
C THR A 281 -1.10 1.66 -14.07
N VAL A 282 -0.48 2.08 -12.96
CA VAL A 282 -0.23 1.22 -11.80
C VAL A 282 -1.55 0.75 -11.17
N ILE A 283 -2.52 1.64 -11.00
CA ILE A 283 -3.85 1.33 -10.46
C ILE A 283 -4.65 0.44 -11.42
N ALA A 284 -4.61 0.71 -12.71
CA ALA A 284 -5.28 -0.13 -13.70
C ALA A 284 -4.73 -1.56 -13.69
N ARG A 285 -3.41 -1.73 -13.58
CA ARG A 285 -2.76 -3.03 -13.45
C ARG A 285 -3.09 -3.73 -12.14
N TYR A 286 -3.08 -3.01 -11.03
CA TYR A 286 -3.56 -3.52 -9.74
C TYR A 286 -4.97 -4.13 -9.89
N TRP A 287 -5.93 -3.38 -10.42
CA TRP A 287 -7.30 -3.88 -10.59
C TRP A 287 -7.40 -5.03 -11.60
N ALA A 288 -6.60 -5.02 -12.67
CA ALA A 288 -6.53 -6.14 -13.60
C ALA A 288 -6.07 -7.43 -12.88
N ARG A 289 -5.05 -7.33 -12.02
CA ARG A 289 -4.56 -8.44 -11.18
C ARG A 289 -5.57 -8.89 -10.13
N MET A 290 -6.36 -7.96 -9.60
CA MET A 290 -7.44 -8.30 -8.65
C MET A 290 -8.56 -9.15 -9.29
N ALA A 291 -8.69 -9.20 -10.62
CA ALA A 291 -9.67 -10.06 -11.29
C ALA A 291 -9.52 -11.55 -10.92
N PHE A 292 -8.28 -12.01 -10.74
CA PHE A 292 -7.97 -13.37 -10.26
C PHE A 292 -7.13 -13.36 -8.98
N LEU A 293 -7.06 -12.20 -8.33
CA LEU A 293 -6.28 -11.89 -7.13
C LEU A 293 -4.85 -12.45 -7.21
N ASP A 294 -4.17 -12.24 -8.33
CA ASP A 294 -2.82 -12.76 -8.59
C ASP A 294 -1.73 -11.71 -8.31
N ILE A 295 -1.89 -10.93 -7.23
CA ILE A 295 -0.95 -9.90 -6.76
C ILE A 295 0.29 -10.47 -6.03
N ARG A 296 0.68 -11.71 -6.37
CA ARG A 296 1.70 -12.53 -5.68
C ARG A 296 1.46 -12.67 -4.16
N HIS A 297 0.19 -12.84 -3.78
CA HIS A 297 -0.23 -13.10 -2.40
C HIS A 297 -0.95 -14.47 -2.31
N PRO A 298 -0.23 -15.58 -2.05
CA PRO A 298 -0.80 -16.93 -2.15
C PRO A 298 -1.97 -17.18 -1.20
N LYS A 299 -1.95 -16.65 0.02
CA LYS A 299 -3.05 -16.86 1.00
C LYS A 299 -4.30 -16.09 0.59
N ALA A 300 -4.15 -14.85 0.11
CA ALA A 300 -5.27 -14.08 -0.42
C ALA A 300 -5.83 -14.69 -1.71
N GLN A 301 -4.97 -15.21 -2.59
CA GLN A 301 -5.41 -15.91 -3.79
C GLN A 301 -6.16 -17.21 -3.46
N ALA A 302 -5.71 -17.97 -2.46
CA ALA A 302 -6.42 -19.14 -1.96
C ALA A 302 -7.80 -18.76 -1.38
N ALA A 303 -7.86 -17.70 -0.56
CA ALA A 303 -9.12 -17.16 -0.06
C ALA A 303 -10.06 -16.77 -1.20
N PHE A 304 -9.56 -16.05 -2.21
CA PHE A 304 -10.32 -15.69 -3.40
C PHE A 304 -10.87 -16.91 -4.13
N ASN A 305 -10.04 -17.90 -4.43
CA ASN A 305 -10.47 -19.10 -5.13
C ASN A 305 -11.57 -19.86 -4.37
N SER A 306 -11.52 -19.86 -3.03
CA SER A 306 -12.55 -20.48 -2.19
C SER A 306 -13.86 -19.70 -2.13
N GLN A 307 -13.81 -18.37 -2.22
CA GLN A 307 -14.97 -17.50 -1.99
C GLN A 307 -15.56 -16.87 -3.25
N ARG A 308 -14.84 -16.87 -4.38
CA ARG A 308 -15.20 -16.10 -5.59
C ARG A 308 -16.61 -16.34 -6.10
N ARG A 309 -17.16 -17.55 -5.94
CA ARG A 309 -18.54 -17.86 -6.35
C ARG A 309 -19.61 -17.09 -5.55
N ASN A 310 -19.26 -16.61 -4.35
CA ASN A 310 -20.15 -15.90 -3.44
C ASN A 310 -19.93 -14.37 -3.46
N LEU A 311 -19.03 -13.88 -4.32
CA LEU A 311 -18.77 -12.46 -4.48
C LEU A 311 -19.78 -11.83 -5.45
N ASN A 312 -20.09 -10.55 -5.24
CA ASN A 312 -21.03 -9.84 -6.09
C ASN A 312 -20.30 -9.15 -7.26
N TYR A 313 -20.44 -9.74 -8.44
CA TYR A 313 -19.94 -9.20 -9.71
C TYR A 313 -21.03 -8.52 -10.57
N ALA A 314 -22.23 -8.32 -10.03
CA ALA A 314 -23.39 -7.85 -10.79
C ALA A 314 -23.30 -6.33 -11.04
N ASN A 315 -22.34 -5.91 -11.88
CA ASN A 315 -22.05 -4.51 -12.18
C ASN A 315 -22.98 -3.89 -13.24
N TRP A 316 -23.60 -4.72 -14.09
CA TRP A 316 -24.28 -4.24 -15.30
C TRP A 316 -25.72 -4.71 -15.40
N ASP A 317 -26.52 -3.94 -16.14
CA ASP A 317 -27.85 -4.30 -16.62
C ASP A 317 -27.78 -4.61 -18.12
N SER A 318 -28.37 -5.73 -18.53
CA SER A 318 -28.48 -6.10 -19.95
C SER A 318 -29.39 -5.13 -20.69
N GLN A 319 -28.97 -4.71 -21.88
CA GLN A 319 -29.74 -3.90 -22.83
C GLN A 319 -30.11 -4.71 -24.09
N GLY A 320 -29.92 -6.04 -24.05
CA GLY A 320 -30.12 -6.95 -25.17
C GLY A 320 -29.00 -6.91 -26.22
N ASN A 321 -28.93 -7.95 -27.06
CA ASN A 321 -27.98 -8.07 -28.18
C ASN A 321 -26.51 -7.88 -27.79
N GLY A 322 -26.10 -8.45 -26.65
CA GLY A 322 -24.73 -8.34 -26.13
C GLY A 322 -24.37 -6.94 -25.61
N ARG A 323 -25.34 -6.02 -25.48
CA ARG A 323 -25.13 -4.70 -24.89
C ARG A 323 -25.45 -4.69 -23.42
N TYR A 324 -24.63 -3.99 -22.65
CA TYR A 324 -24.74 -3.84 -21.21
C TYR A 324 -24.47 -2.40 -20.81
N ARG A 325 -25.13 -1.93 -19.76
CA ARG A 325 -24.90 -0.62 -19.15
C ARG A 325 -24.51 -0.79 -17.70
N VAL A 326 -23.55 -0.02 -17.23
CA VAL A 326 -23.18 -0.04 -15.80
C VAL A 326 -24.35 0.41 -14.94
N LYS A 327 -24.57 -0.29 -13.82
CA LYS A 327 -25.56 0.12 -12.81
C LYS A 327 -25.11 1.43 -12.17
N GLY A 328 -26.02 2.39 -12.04
CA GLY A 328 -25.70 3.71 -11.48
C GLY A 328 -25.00 3.64 -10.11
N ALA A 329 -25.46 2.76 -9.23
CA ALA A 329 -24.89 2.58 -7.89
C ALA A 329 -23.51 1.87 -7.87
N ARG A 330 -23.08 1.29 -8.99
CA ARG A 330 -21.83 0.53 -9.10
C ARG A 330 -20.85 1.12 -10.11
N ARG A 331 -21.09 2.35 -10.57
CA ARG A 331 -20.15 3.08 -11.42
C ARG A 331 -18.79 3.19 -10.72
N PRO A 332 -17.67 2.85 -11.36
CA PRO A 332 -16.33 2.99 -10.78
C PRO A 332 -16.06 4.46 -10.44
N ARG A 333 -15.97 4.76 -9.14
CA ARG A 333 -15.59 6.07 -8.60
C ARG A 333 -14.07 6.25 -8.69
N TYR A 334 -13.54 7.38 -8.24
CA TYR A 334 -12.13 7.75 -8.42
C TYR A 334 -11.16 6.61 -8.07
N MET A 335 -10.43 6.13 -9.09
CA MET A 335 -9.49 5.02 -9.00
C MET A 335 -10.06 3.67 -8.54
N GLY A 336 -11.39 3.53 -8.50
CA GLY A 336 -12.11 2.28 -8.33
C GLY A 336 -12.32 1.55 -9.67
N ALA A 337 -12.83 0.32 -9.59
CA ALA A 337 -13.01 -0.56 -10.74
C ALA A 337 -14.32 -1.37 -10.69
N ASN A 338 -14.78 -1.81 -11.86
CA ASN A 338 -15.66 -2.95 -11.98
C ASN A 338 -14.88 -4.15 -12.49
N ILE A 339 -15.05 -5.30 -11.84
CA ILE A 339 -14.56 -6.60 -12.28
C ILE A 339 -15.78 -7.45 -12.64
N THR A 340 -15.88 -7.90 -13.88
CA THR A 340 -17.04 -8.66 -14.36
C THR A 340 -16.60 -9.94 -15.07
N PRO A 341 -16.89 -11.13 -14.53
CA PRO A 341 -16.66 -12.39 -15.21
C PRO A 341 -17.45 -12.49 -16.53
N LEU A 342 -16.83 -13.08 -17.54
CA LEU A 342 -17.44 -13.32 -18.85
C LEU A 342 -17.68 -14.81 -19.05
N LYS A 343 -18.81 -15.14 -19.69
CA LYS A 343 -19.17 -16.50 -20.11
C LYS A 343 -19.05 -16.58 -21.62
N GLY A 344 -18.11 -17.37 -22.10
CA GLY A 344 -17.88 -17.56 -23.53
C GLY A 344 -16.53 -18.23 -23.80
N THR A 345 -16.42 -18.88 -24.95
CA THR A 345 -15.19 -19.47 -25.47
C THR A 345 -15.03 -19.08 -26.94
N GLY A 346 -13.81 -19.15 -27.47
CA GLY A 346 -13.50 -18.66 -28.81
C GLY A 346 -13.14 -17.17 -28.79
N ASN A 347 -13.33 -16.48 -29.91
CA ASN A 347 -13.01 -15.06 -30.00
C ASN A 347 -14.04 -14.22 -29.24
N ILE A 348 -13.60 -13.57 -28.16
CA ILE A 348 -14.38 -12.59 -27.41
C ILE A 348 -13.93 -11.20 -27.85
N VAL A 349 -14.87 -10.40 -28.34
CA VAL A 349 -14.65 -9.00 -28.72
C VAL A 349 -15.41 -8.11 -27.76
N VAL A 350 -14.73 -7.08 -27.25
CA VAL A 350 -15.28 -6.13 -26.27
C VAL A 350 -15.05 -4.71 -26.74
N ASN A 351 -16.11 -3.92 -26.72
CA ASN A 351 -16.07 -2.48 -26.92
C ASN A 351 -16.70 -1.79 -25.70
N VAL A 352 -15.94 -0.92 -25.05
CA VAL A 352 -16.37 -0.11 -23.91
C VAL A 352 -16.43 1.35 -24.35
N THR A 353 -17.58 2.00 -24.12
CA THR A 353 -17.76 3.43 -24.36
C THR A 353 -18.15 4.11 -23.05
N ALA A 354 -17.52 5.24 -22.75
CA ALA A 354 -17.72 5.93 -21.48
C ALA A 354 -17.79 7.45 -21.67
N ASN A 355 -18.36 8.13 -20.68
CA ASN A 355 -18.44 9.59 -20.64
C ASN A 355 -17.20 10.27 -20.02
N MET A 356 -16.25 9.50 -19.49
CA MET A 356 -15.04 9.98 -18.82
C MET A 356 -13.83 9.12 -19.20
N ALA A 357 -12.63 9.58 -18.83
CA ALA A 357 -11.41 8.78 -18.99
C ALA A 357 -11.46 7.50 -18.15
N PHE A 358 -11.06 6.39 -18.76
CA PHE A 358 -11.04 5.07 -18.13
C PHE A 358 -9.93 4.21 -18.73
N THR A 359 -9.60 3.13 -18.03
CA THR A 359 -8.76 2.05 -18.56
C THR A 359 -9.56 0.75 -18.52
N ALA A 360 -9.50 -0.03 -19.59
CA ALA A 360 -10.12 -1.34 -19.67
C ALA A 360 -9.09 -2.41 -19.97
N THR A 361 -9.27 -3.59 -19.37
CA THR A 361 -8.40 -4.74 -19.53
C THR A 361 -9.22 -6.02 -19.51
N LEU A 362 -8.95 -6.93 -20.46
CA LEU A 362 -9.41 -8.31 -20.36
C LEU A 362 -8.34 -9.14 -19.64
N ALA A 363 -8.68 -9.64 -18.46
CA ALA A 363 -7.86 -10.61 -17.74
C ALA A 363 -8.32 -12.01 -18.13
N VAL A 364 -7.43 -12.85 -18.63
CA VAL A 364 -7.74 -14.24 -18.97
C VAL A 364 -6.83 -15.18 -18.20
N LYS A 365 -7.43 -16.07 -17.40
CA LYS A 365 -6.72 -17.10 -16.66
C LYS A 365 -6.68 -18.39 -17.48
N GLY A 366 -5.48 -18.84 -17.78
CA GLY A 366 -5.22 -20.14 -18.40
C GLY A 366 -5.55 -21.32 -17.48
N ALA A 367 -5.69 -22.51 -18.05
CA ALA A 367 -5.91 -23.74 -17.28
C ALA A 367 -4.76 -24.05 -16.29
N ASN A 368 -3.55 -23.55 -16.57
CA ASN A 368 -2.38 -23.64 -15.69
C ASN A 368 -2.38 -22.58 -14.56
N GLY A 369 -3.41 -21.75 -14.46
CA GLY A 369 -3.52 -20.69 -13.46
C GLY A 369 -2.79 -19.38 -13.81
N VAL A 370 -2.03 -19.34 -14.89
CA VAL A 370 -1.35 -18.11 -15.34
C VAL A 370 -2.37 -17.15 -15.94
N VAL A 371 -2.30 -15.88 -15.54
CA VAL A 371 -3.18 -14.82 -16.05
C VAL A 371 -2.44 -14.01 -17.09
N ARG A 372 -3.08 -13.78 -18.23
CA ARG A 372 -2.64 -12.83 -19.26
C ARG A 372 -3.60 -11.64 -19.31
N TYR A 373 -3.04 -10.46 -19.55
CA TYR A 373 -3.80 -9.21 -19.59
C TYR A 373 -3.76 -8.64 -20.99
N VAL A 374 -4.94 -8.37 -21.55
CA VAL A 374 -5.09 -7.75 -22.86
C VAL A 374 -5.57 -6.32 -22.64
N ASP A 375 -4.70 -5.37 -22.97
CA ASP A 375 -5.02 -3.96 -22.92
C ASP A 375 -6.05 -3.58 -23.96
N MET A 376 -6.95 -2.67 -23.59
CA MET A 376 -8.02 -2.21 -24.46
C MET A 376 -7.93 -0.70 -24.67
N PRO A 377 -6.99 -0.21 -25.49
CA PRO A 377 -6.84 1.22 -25.75
C PRO A 377 -8.15 1.77 -26.33
N GLY A 378 -8.62 2.90 -25.75
CA GLY A 378 -9.91 3.48 -26.11
C GLY A 378 -11.12 2.58 -25.86
N GLY A 379 -10.99 1.56 -25.00
CA GLY A 379 -12.05 0.62 -24.66
C GLY A 379 -12.27 -0.50 -25.68
N ASN A 380 -11.39 -0.67 -26.67
CA ASN A 380 -11.54 -1.72 -27.69
C ASN A 380 -10.51 -2.82 -27.49
N GLY A 381 -10.94 -4.07 -27.47
CA GLY A 381 -10.04 -5.20 -27.43
C GLY A 381 -10.73 -6.52 -27.78
N GLN A 382 -9.91 -7.51 -28.11
CA GLN A 382 -10.38 -8.86 -28.37
C GLN A 382 -9.36 -9.87 -27.90
N THR A 383 -9.84 -11.07 -27.59
CA THR A 383 -8.97 -12.20 -27.28
C THR A 383 -9.69 -13.50 -27.60
N ASN A 384 -8.92 -14.52 -27.99
CA ASN A 384 -9.40 -15.88 -27.94
C ASN A 384 -9.47 -16.35 -26.48
N VAL A 385 -10.47 -17.14 -26.11
CA VAL A 385 -10.59 -17.82 -24.80
C VAL A 385 -10.78 -19.30 -25.07
N ALA A 386 -9.76 -20.10 -24.75
CA ALA A 386 -9.81 -21.53 -25.00
C ALA A 386 -10.73 -22.26 -24.00
N SER A 387 -11.11 -23.49 -24.33
CA SER A 387 -11.81 -24.35 -23.38
C SER A 387 -10.99 -24.52 -22.10
N GLY A 388 -11.63 -24.31 -20.94
CA GLY A 388 -10.98 -24.36 -19.63
C GLY A 388 -10.29 -23.05 -19.20
N GLU A 389 -10.25 -22.02 -20.04
CA GLU A 389 -9.85 -20.67 -19.63
C GLU A 389 -11.04 -19.89 -19.03
N GLU A 390 -10.72 -18.88 -18.22
CA GLU A 390 -11.70 -17.97 -17.62
C GLU A 390 -11.34 -16.53 -17.98
N ALA A 391 -12.31 -15.73 -18.41
CA ALA A 391 -12.10 -14.32 -18.72
C ALA A 391 -12.89 -13.40 -17.79
N MET A 392 -12.31 -12.26 -17.42
CA MET A 392 -12.99 -11.16 -16.74
C MET A 392 -12.66 -9.83 -17.43
N LEU A 393 -13.67 -8.99 -17.61
CA LEU A 393 -13.47 -7.60 -18.00
C LEU A 393 -13.27 -6.75 -16.76
N VAL A 394 -12.22 -5.93 -16.77
CA VAL A 394 -11.96 -4.93 -15.74
C VAL A 394 -12.06 -3.53 -16.35
N VAL A 395 -12.88 -2.66 -15.76
CA VAL A 395 -13.04 -1.25 -16.18
C VAL A 395 -12.73 -0.36 -14.98
N VAL A 396 -11.75 0.52 -15.12
CA VAL A 396 -11.18 1.33 -14.03
C VAL A 396 -11.36 2.81 -14.33
N ASN A 397 -11.77 3.59 -13.33
CA ASN A 397 -11.80 5.05 -13.40
C ASN A 397 -10.38 5.60 -13.27
N THR A 398 -9.79 6.02 -14.39
CA THR A 398 -8.41 6.52 -14.45
C THR A 398 -8.40 7.92 -15.06
N PRO A 399 -8.77 8.96 -14.29
CA PRO A 399 -8.74 10.33 -14.77
C PRO A 399 -7.30 10.73 -15.13
N ALA A 400 -7.16 11.62 -16.12
CA ALA A 400 -5.86 11.97 -16.69
C ALA A 400 -4.89 12.59 -15.68
N ASN A 401 -5.42 13.27 -14.66
CA ASN A 401 -4.68 13.92 -13.59
C ASN A 401 -5.18 13.40 -12.23
N LEU A 402 -4.30 13.40 -11.24
CA LEU A 402 -4.71 13.22 -9.86
C LEU A 402 -5.48 14.46 -9.38
N ILE A 403 -6.48 14.21 -8.53
CA ILE A 403 -7.21 15.26 -7.84
C ILE A 403 -6.76 15.31 -6.37
N MET A 404 -6.66 16.51 -5.83
CA MET A 404 -6.51 16.73 -4.40
C MET A 404 -7.90 16.77 -3.77
N PHE A 405 -8.15 15.96 -2.75
CA PHE A 405 -9.45 15.90 -2.07
C PHE A 405 -9.27 15.47 -0.62
N ASP A 406 -10.26 15.78 0.22
CA ASP A 406 -10.37 15.24 1.57
C ASP A 406 -10.98 13.82 1.50
N PRO A 407 -10.22 12.76 1.80
CA PRO A 407 -10.71 11.39 1.69
C PRO A 407 -11.69 11.00 2.81
N PHE A 408 -11.89 11.85 3.83
CA PHE A 408 -12.96 11.68 4.81
C PHE A 408 -14.26 12.40 4.41
N LYS A 409 -14.21 13.23 3.36
CA LYS A 409 -15.34 14.00 2.81
C LYS A 409 -15.22 14.07 1.29
N LEU A 410 -15.53 12.97 0.63
CA LEU A 410 -15.38 12.84 -0.82
C LEU A 410 -16.05 14.00 -1.57
N THR A 411 -15.29 14.64 -2.46
CA THR A 411 -15.81 15.69 -3.34
C THR A 411 -16.76 15.10 -4.39
N ALA A 412 -17.56 15.96 -5.02
CA ALA A 412 -18.40 15.55 -6.14
C ALA A 412 -17.56 14.91 -7.28
N GLU A 413 -16.35 15.41 -7.52
CA GLU A 413 -15.42 14.86 -8.51
C GLU A 413 -14.91 13.47 -8.13
N ALA A 414 -14.45 13.26 -6.89
CA ALA A 414 -13.98 11.96 -6.42
C ALA A 414 -15.10 10.91 -6.42
N ASN A 415 -16.32 11.35 -6.09
CA ASN A 415 -17.51 10.50 -6.02
C ASN A 415 -18.19 10.29 -7.40
N ASN A 416 -17.76 11.01 -8.44
CA ASN A 416 -18.31 10.86 -9.78
C ASN A 416 -17.82 9.55 -10.40
N GLY A 417 -18.75 8.62 -10.65
CA GLY A 417 -18.44 7.33 -11.21
C GLY A 417 -18.47 7.32 -12.74
N VAL A 418 -17.61 6.51 -13.37
CA VAL A 418 -17.61 6.31 -14.83
C VAL A 418 -18.95 5.71 -15.27
N ASP A 419 -19.69 6.44 -16.09
CA ASP A 419 -20.89 5.94 -16.75
C ASP A 419 -20.50 5.38 -18.13
N TYR A 420 -20.65 4.06 -18.29
CA TYR A 420 -20.21 3.37 -19.49
C TYR A 420 -21.19 2.31 -19.97
N GLN A 421 -21.02 1.94 -21.23
CA GLN A 421 -21.69 0.83 -21.88
C GLN A 421 -20.65 -0.16 -22.42
N VAL A 422 -21.03 -1.43 -22.50
CA VAL A 422 -20.21 -2.50 -23.05
C VAL A 422 -21.00 -3.19 -24.16
N GLN A 423 -20.38 -3.35 -25.33
CA GLN A 423 -20.81 -4.30 -26.35
C GLN A 423 -19.90 -5.52 -26.30
N LEU A 424 -20.49 -6.68 -26.10
CA LEU A 424 -19.83 -7.98 -26.16
C LEU A 424 -20.22 -8.72 -27.44
N THR A 425 -19.26 -9.40 -28.04
CA THR A 425 -19.46 -10.43 -29.08
C THR A 425 -18.67 -11.67 -28.68
N GLY A 426 -19.27 -12.86 -28.81
CA GLY A 426 -18.65 -14.12 -28.40
C GLY A 426 -18.71 -14.42 -26.89
N ALA A 427 -19.32 -13.55 -26.08
CA ALA A 427 -19.50 -13.76 -24.65
C ALA A 427 -20.73 -13.05 -24.07
N THR A 428 -21.15 -13.49 -22.88
CA THR A 428 -22.18 -12.86 -22.02
C THR A 428 -21.65 -12.72 -20.59
N ILE A 429 -22.48 -12.26 -19.65
CA ILE A 429 -22.17 -12.21 -18.20
C ILE A 429 -22.81 -13.34 -17.39
#